data_AF-A0A820E9Q7-F1
#
_entry.id   AF-A0A820E9Q7-F1
#
_cell.length_a   1.000
_cell.length_b   1.000
_cell.length_c   1.000
_cell.angle_alpha   90.00
_cell.angle_beta   90.00
_cell.angle_gamma   90.00
#
_symmetry.space_group_name_H-M   'P 1'
#
loop_
_entity.id
_entity.type
_entity.pdbx_description
1 polymer ?
#
loop_
_entity_poly.entity_id
_entity_poly.type
_entity_poly.pdbx_seq_one_letter_code
_entity_poly.pdbx_strand_id
1 'polypeptide(L)'
;MHNREVPGNISMFVSVLTMGFWPTYQPVSAILPPEICQSQEIFTKFYLKFQVSLYQAFVLLLFNQHIDLSYKDIQEHTKIQEAELQRTLQSLACGKIRLLNKKPLSKDINTTDRFTLNTSFDHKLIRIKINQVQLKETPEENTSTTECVVQDRHYQIDAAVVRIMKTRKTLAHAQLISEVFAQLKFPISTSLVKTRIESLLEREYMKRSADNANVYEYVA
;
A
#
# COMPACT_ATOMS: atom_id res chain seq x y z
N MET A 1 39.33 -1.77 4.00
CA MET A 1 40.08 -1.28 2.81
C MET A 1 40.17 -2.40 1.79
N HIS A 2 39.52 -2.22 0.64
CA HIS A 2 39.88 -2.89 -0.62
C HIS A 2 39.49 -1.93 -1.74
N ASN A 3 40.46 -1.10 -2.14
CA ASN A 3 40.39 -0.32 -3.37
C ASN A 3 40.31 -1.33 -4.52
N ARG A 4 39.18 -1.38 -5.23
CA ARG A 4 39.22 -1.72 -6.65
C ARG A 4 39.39 -0.41 -7.38
N GLU A 5 40.64 -0.09 -7.71
CA GLU A 5 40.96 0.91 -8.71
C GLU A 5 40.33 0.45 -10.02
N VAL A 6 39.23 1.12 -10.39
CA VAL A 6 38.74 1.09 -11.76
C VAL A 6 39.66 2.04 -12.53
N PRO A 7 40.27 1.63 -13.66
CA PRO A 7 41.16 2.51 -14.41
C PRO A 7 40.31 3.60 -15.07
N GLY A 8 40.23 4.75 -14.41
CA GLY A 8 39.48 5.91 -14.87
C GLY A 8 39.60 7.01 -13.83
N ASN A 9 40.35 8.06 -14.16
CA ASN A 9 40.73 9.16 -13.27
C ASN A 9 39.56 10.12 -12.91
N ILE A 10 38.32 9.63 -12.95
CA ILE A 10 37.10 10.45 -12.91
C ILE A 10 36.29 10.09 -11.66
N SER A 11 36.20 11.04 -10.73
CA SER A 11 35.28 10.99 -9.60
C SER A 11 33.88 11.40 -10.07
N MET A 12 32.91 10.48 -10.02
CA MET A 12 31.54 10.72 -10.44
C MET A 12 30.65 11.03 -9.22
N PHE A 13 30.02 12.21 -9.22
CA PHE A 13 28.99 12.58 -8.26
C PHE A 13 27.64 12.64 -8.99
N VAL A 14 26.64 11.89 -8.50
CA VAL A 14 25.31 11.81 -9.11
C VAL A 14 24.26 12.27 -8.10
N SER A 15 23.45 13.24 -8.51
CA SER A 15 22.27 13.68 -7.76
C SER A 15 21.01 13.16 -8.44
N VAL A 16 20.23 12.34 -7.73
CA VAL A 16 18.95 11.82 -8.23
C VAL A 16 17.84 12.82 -7.92
N LEU A 17 17.10 13.24 -8.94
CA LEU A 17 16.04 14.25 -8.83
C LEU A 17 14.65 13.61 -8.97
N THR A 18 13.72 13.98 -8.09
CA THR A 18 12.32 13.55 -8.17
C THR A 18 11.60 14.34 -9.26
N MET A 19 11.08 13.65 -10.29
CA MET A 19 10.26 14.28 -11.33
C MET A 19 8.98 14.84 -10.70
N GLY A 20 8.80 16.17 -10.75
CA GLY A 20 7.66 16.89 -10.15
C GLY A 20 8.04 18.08 -9.27
N PHE A 21 9.25 18.08 -8.68
CA PHE A 21 9.80 19.21 -7.91
C PHE A 21 10.79 20.07 -8.70
N TRP A 22 11.15 19.64 -9.90
CA TRP A 22 12.14 20.28 -10.77
C TRP A 22 11.54 20.57 -12.16
N PRO A 23 12.05 21.59 -12.88
CA PRO A 23 11.62 21.89 -14.24
C PRO A 23 11.72 20.66 -15.15
N THR A 24 10.84 20.58 -16.15
CA THR A 24 10.92 19.50 -17.16
C THR A 24 12.06 19.80 -18.12
N TYR A 25 13.13 19.01 -18.06
CA TYR A 25 14.25 19.12 -18.98
C TYR A 25 14.00 18.30 -20.24
N GLN A 26 14.23 18.89 -21.41
CA GLN A 26 14.22 18.15 -22.67
C GLN A 26 15.50 17.30 -22.76
N PRO A 27 15.42 15.99 -23.04
CA PRO A 27 16.61 15.16 -23.21
C PRO A 27 17.47 15.66 -24.37
N VAL A 28 18.74 15.93 -24.11
CA VAL A 28 19.74 16.25 -25.15
C VAL A 28 20.63 15.03 -25.36
N SER A 29 20.76 14.57 -26.60
CA SER A 29 21.74 13.54 -26.95
C SER A 29 23.13 14.15 -27.06
N ALA A 30 24.09 13.57 -26.36
CA ALA A 30 25.50 13.95 -26.41
C ALA A 30 26.37 12.71 -26.56
N ILE A 31 27.50 12.84 -27.26
CA ILE A 31 28.53 11.80 -27.32
C ILE A 31 29.35 11.92 -26.05
N LEU A 32 29.21 10.93 -25.17
CA LEU A 32 29.95 10.89 -23.91
C LEU A 32 31.25 10.07 -24.10
N PRO A 33 32.35 10.45 -23.42
CA PRO A 33 33.55 9.62 -23.35
C PRO A 33 33.24 8.20 -22.87
N PRO A 34 33.95 7.17 -23.39
CA PRO A 34 33.70 5.77 -23.04
C PRO A 34 33.73 5.48 -21.53
N GLU A 35 34.60 6.18 -20.79
CA GLU A 35 34.75 6.05 -19.34
C GLU A 35 33.48 6.53 -18.61
N ILE A 36 32.90 7.66 -19.05
CA ILE A 36 31.66 8.22 -18.50
C ILE A 36 30.47 7.33 -18.85
N CYS A 37 30.41 6.81 -20.07
CA CYS A 37 29.40 5.82 -20.46
C CYS A 37 29.45 4.58 -19.56
N GLN A 38 30.64 4.06 -19.26
CA GLN A 38 30.80 2.90 -18.40
C GLN A 38 30.32 3.18 -16.97
N SER A 39 30.70 4.32 -16.39
CA SER A 39 30.22 4.71 -15.05
C SER A 39 28.72 4.96 -15.01
N GLN A 40 28.16 5.61 -16.04
CA GLN A 40 26.71 5.79 -16.19
C GLN A 40 26.00 4.45 -16.29
N GLU A 41 26.49 3.51 -17.09
CA GLU A 41 25.90 2.19 -17.20
C GLU A 41 25.93 1.42 -15.88
N ILE A 42 27.05 1.46 -15.15
CA ILE A 42 27.16 0.80 -13.84
C ILE A 42 26.15 1.40 -12.85
N PHE A 43 26.07 2.73 -12.80
CA PHE A 43 25.12 3.44 -11.97
C PHE A 43 23.67 3.09 -12.36
N THR A 44 23.33 3.20 -13.64
CA THR A 44 22.00 2.87 -14.19
C THR A 44 21.65 1.41 -13.95
N LYS A 45 22.58 0.48 -14.15
CA LYS A 45 22.39 -0.96 -13.88
C LYS A 45 22.18 -1.25 -12.40
N PHE A 46 22.80 -0.50 -11.50
CA PHE A 46 22.58 -0.67 -10.07
C PHE A 46 21.25 -0.04 -9.61
N TYR A 47 20.98 1.21 -10.02
CA TYR A 47 19.85 2.01 -9.54
C TYR A 47 18.52 1.66 -10.23
N LEU A 48 18.53 1.24 -11.50
CA LEU A 48 17.30 0.83 -12.21
C LEU A 48 16.97 -0.66 -12.05
N LYS A 49 17.86 -1.47 -11.46
CA LYS A 49 17.64 -2.91 -11.27
C LYS A 49 16.64 -3.23 -10.16
N PHE A 50 16.49 -2.36 -9.16
CA PHE A 50 15.61 -2.60 -8.03
C PHE A 50 14.42 -1.65 -8.01
N GLN A 51 13.21 -2.22 -8.01
CA GLN A 51 12.00 -1.48 -7.68
C GLN A 51 11.72 -1.68 -6.19
N VAL A 52 11.99 -0.63 -5.41
CA VAL A 52 11.88 -0.61 -3.94
C VAL A 52 10.84 0.41 -3.48
N SER A 53 10.30 0.21 -2.28
CA SER A 53 9.44 1.20 -1.60
C SER A 53 10.28 2.36 -1.02
N LEU A 54 9.60 3.43 -0.61
CA LEU A 54 10.25 4.62 -0.03
C LEU A 54 11.12 4.26 1.19
N TYR A 55 10.57 3.49 2.14
CA TYR A 55 11.30 3.07 3.34
C TYR A 55 12.49 2.17 3.02
N GLN A 56 12.34 1.27 2.05
CA GLN A 56 13.44 0.43 1.58
C GLN A 56 14.55 1.29 0.96
N ALA A 57 14.20 2.31 0.16
CA ALA A 57 15.17 3.23 -0.43
C ALA A 57 15.95 4.00 0.64
N PHE A 58 15.26 4.53 1.66
CA PHE A 58 15.92 5.24 2.77
C PHE A 58 16.93 4.36 3.49
N VAL A 59 16.56 3.11 3.81
CA VAL A 59 17.48 2.17 4.46
C VAL A 59 18.69 1.86 3.56
N LEU A 60 18.47 1.62 2.26
CA LEU A 60 19.56 1.31 1.33
C LEU A 60 20.52 2.50 1.13
N LEU A 61 20.00 3.73 1.12
CA LEU A 61 20.81 4.95 0.98
C LEU A 61 21.79 5.15 2.13
N LEU A 62 21.46 4.70 3.35
CA LEU A 62 22.39 4.77 4.49
C LEU A 62 23.67 3.96 4.23
N PHE A 63 23.58 2.86 3.49
CA PHE A 63 24.73 2.02 3.16
C PHE A 63 25.68 2.63 2.12
N ASN A 64 25.35 3.80 1.57
CA ASN A 64 26.30 4.57 0.74
C ASN A 64 27.39 5.23 1.58
N GLN A 65 27.10 5.52 2.86
CA GLN A 65 28.04 6.19 3.78
C GLN A 65 28.51 5.28 4.92
N HIS A 66 27.76 4.20 5.20
CA HIS A 66 28.06 3.27 6.28
C HIS A 66 28.16 1.82 5.76
N ILE A 67 29.16 1.08 6.21
CA ILE A 67 29.39 -0.31 5.77
C ILE A 67 28.58 -1.30 6.60
N ASP A 68 28.39 -0.98 7.89
CA ASP A 68 27.72 -1.81 8.88
C ASP A 68 26.90 -0.90 9.80
N LEU A 69 25.63 -1.23 9.99
CA LEU A 69 24.69 -0.46 10.81
C LEU A 69 23.89 -1.39 11.71
N SER A 70 23.70 -0.99 12.97
CA SER A 70 22.76 -1.67 13.86
C SER A 70 21.31 -1.25 13.58
N TYR A 71 20.35 -2.06 14.02
CA TYR A 71 18.94 -1.70 13.95
C TYR A 71 18.65 -0.30 14.52
N LYS A 72 19.23 0.02 15.69
CA LYS A 72 19.05 1.32 16.36
C LYS A 72 19.62 2.47 15.54
N ASP A 73 20.80 2.29 14.94
CA ASP A 73 21.39 3.31 14.09
C ASP A 73 20.47 3.61 12.90
N ILE A 74 19.96 2.57 12.23
CA ILE A 74 19.03 2.73 11.11
C ILE A 74 17.76 3.45 11.57
N GLN A 75 17.24 3.12 12.74
CA GLN A 75 16.05 3.75 13.31
C GLN A 75 16.28 5.24 13.59
N GLU A 76 17.41 5.60 14.19
CA GLU A 76 17.74 6.99 14.50
C GLU A 76 17.95 7.84 13.24
N HIS A 77 18.62 7.29 12.22
CA HIS A 77 18.89 8.01 10.98
C HIS A 77 17.65 8.16 10.09
N THR A 78 16.79 7.13 10.03
CA THR A 78 15.60 7.16 9.16
C THR A 78 14.36 7.71 9.84
N LYS A 79 14.30 7.68 11.18
CA LYS A 79 13.11 8.02 11.99
C LYS A 79 11.85 7.25 11.59
N ILE A 80 12.01 6.05 11.01
CA ILE A 80 10.89 5.17 10.65
C ILE A 80 10.35 4.52 11.93
N GLN A 81 9.02 4.41 12.02
CA GLN A 81 8.36 3.72 13.13
C GLN A 81 8.80 2.26 13.22
N GLU A 82 8.96 1.73 14.43
CA GLU A 82 9.53 0.40 14.68
C GLU A 82 8.85 -0.71 13.88
N ALA A 83 7.51 -0.71 13.83
CA ALA A 83 6.73 -1.69 13.08
C ALA A 83 7.02 -1.66 11.56
N GLU A 84 7.16 -0.47 10.98
CA GLU A 84 7.48 -0.28 9.57
C GLU A 84 8.96 -0.60 9.26
N LEU A 85 9.86 -0.25 10.18
CA LEU A 85 11.29 -0.50 10.04
C LEU A 85 11.60 -2.00 10.09
N GLN A 86 11.00 -2.74 11.03
CA GLN A 86 11.13 -4.20 11.11
C GLN A 86 10.69 -4.86 9.81
N ARG A 87 9.54 -4.47 9.24
CA ARG A 87 9.05 -5.02 7.95
C ARG A 87 9.98 -4.69 6.80
N THR A 88 10.46 -3.45 6.77
CA THR A 88 11.38 -2.97 5.74
C THR A 88 12.67 -3.80 5.77
N LEU A 89 13.30 -3.94 6.94
CA LEU A 89 14.52 -4.73 7.12
C LEU A 89 14.29 -6.23 6.88
N GLN A 90 13.14 -6.77 7.28
CA GLN A 90 12.79 -8.16 7.00
C GLN A 90 12.69 -8.42 5.50
N SER A 91 12.07 -7.51 4.74
CA SER A 91 11.97 -7.61 3.28
C SER A 91 13.33 -7.55 2.58
N LEU A 92 14.28 -6.78 3.13
CA LEU A 92 15.61 -6.56 2.55
C LEU A 92 16.64 -7.63 2.95
N ALA A 93 16.53 -8.21 4.15
CA ALA A 93 17.53 -9.11 4.73
C ALA A 93 17.07 -10.58 4.86
N CYS A 94 15.80 -10.80 5.16
CA CYS A 94 15.26 -12.14 5.47
C CYS A 94 14.44 -12.75 4.31
N GLY A 95 14.14 -11.95 3.27
CA GLY A 95 13.35 -12.38 2.12
C GLY A 95 14.04 -13.37 1.19
N LYS A 96 13.34 -13.71 0.09
CA LYS A 96 13.89 -14.51 -1.03
C LYS A 96 15.04 -13.77 -1.73
N ILE A 97 14.93 -12.45 -1.81
CA ILE A 97 15.92 -11.54 -2.38
C ILE A 97 16.56 -10.81 -1.21
N ARG A 98 17.85 -11.08 -0.96
CA ARG A 98 18.58 -10.51 0.18
C ARG A 98 19.57 -9.46 -0.30
N LEU A 99 19.16 -8.20 -0.22
CA LEU A 99 20.04 -7.06 -0.48
C LEU A 99 20.92 -6.74 0.72
N LEU A 100 20.46 -7.08 1.93
CA LEU A 100 21.22 -6.89 3.16
C LEU A 100 21.58 -8.25 3.76
N ASN A 101 22.81 -8.34 4.28
CA ASN A 101 23.28 -9.44 5.11
C ASN A 101 23.03 -9.07 6.56
N LYS A 102 22.33 -9.95 7.28
CA LYS A 102 21.99 -9.78 8.69
C LYS A 102 22.83 -10.67 9.60
N LYS A 103 23.21 -10.15 10.76
CA LYS A 103 23.87 -10.88 11.85
C LYS A 103 23.17 -10.59 13.20
N PRO A 104 22.76 -11.61 13.96
CA PRO A 104 22.76 -13.05 13.65
C PRO A 104 21.73 -13.42 12.57
N LEU A 105 21.95 -14.54 11.85
CA LEU A 105 21.03 -14.98 10.80
C LEU A 105 19.77 -15.59 11.44
N SER A 106 18.64 -14.89 11.34
CA SER A 106 17.33 -15.36 11.79
C SER A 106 16.22 -14.85 10.86
N LYS A 107 15.01 -15.42 10.97
CA LYS A 107 13.85 -15.02 10.16
C LYS A 107 13.22 -13.70 10.63
N ASP A 108 13.40 -13.36 11.89
CA ASP A 108 12.74 -12.24 12.59
C ASP A 108 13.74 -11.14 12.93
N ILE A 109 13.39 -9.88 12.71
CA ILE A 109 14.27 -8.73 12.99
C ILE A 109 14.23 -8.37 14.47
N ASN A 110 15.40 -8.28 15.10
CA ASN A 110 15.59 -7.86 16.49
C ASN A 110 16.34 -6.53 16.54
N THR A 111 16.15 -5.80 17.64
CA THR A 111 16.79 -4.50 17.90
C THR A 111 18.31 -4.58 18.11
N THR A 112 18.85 -5.78 18.35
CA THR A 112 20.28 -6.06 18.48
C THR A 112 20.94 -6.49 17.18
N ASP A 113 20.16 -6.65 16.10
CA ASP A 113 20.68 -7.11 14.81
C ASP A 113 21.55 -6.05 14.13
N ARG A 114 22.52 -6.54 13.36
CA ARG A 114 23.38 -5.72 12.50
C ARG A 114 23.20 -6.09 11.04
N PHE A 115 23.27 -5.07 10.19
CA PHE A 115 23.03 -5.18 8.76
C PHE A 115 24.24 -4.66 7.97
N THR A 116 24.57 -5.35 6.89
CA THR A 116 25.62 -4.98 5.94
C THR A 116 25.10 -5.15 4.51
N LEU A 117 25.62 -4.39 3.55
CA LEU A 117 25.21 -4.53 2.16
C LEU A 117 25.69 -5.88 1.57
N ASN A 118 24.81 -6.61 0.88
CA ASN A 118 25.17 -7.84 0.20
C ASN A 118 25.85 -7.55 -1.15
N THR A 119 27.17 -7.49 -1.14
CA THR A 119 27.99 -7.24 -2.34
C THR A 119 28.10 -8.44 -3.28
N SER A 120 27.73 -9.64 -2.82
CA SER A 120 27.74 -10.88 -3.62
C SER A 120 26.35 -11.22 -4.18
N PHE A 121 25.48 -10.21 -4.28
CA PHE A 121 24.12 -10.40 -4.77
C PHE A 121 24.11 -10.67 -6.29
N ASP A 122 23.67 -11.88 -6.67
CA ASP A 122 23.41 -12.24 -8.05
C ASP A 122 21.94 -12.65 -8.25
N HIS A 123 21.35 -12.22 -9.36
CA HIS A 123 19.97 -12.53 -9.68
C HIS A 123 19.71 -12.43 -11.18
N LYS A 124 19.00 -13.43 -11.72
CA LYS A 124 18.77 -13.63 -13.17
C LYS A 124 17.89 -12.54 -13.82
N LEU A 125 17.04 -11.87 -13.04
CA LEU A 125 16.15 -10.81 -13.54
C LEU A 125 16.81 -9.43 -13.53
N ILE A 126 16.60 -8.68 -14.61
CA ILE A 126 17.11 -7.31 -14.81
C ILE A 126 16.30 -6.28 -14.01
N ARG A 127 15.01 -6.53 -13.77
CA ARG A 127 14.14 -5.69 -12.93
C ARG A 127 13.58 -6.53 -11.79
N ILE A 128 14.01 -6.22 -10.58
CA ILE A 128 13.71 -6.98 -9.38
C ILE A 128 12.82 -6.13 -8.50
N LYS A 129 11.55 -6.52 -8.36
CA LYS A 129 10.61 -5.89 -7.44
C LYS A 129 10.77 -6.52 -6.06
N ILE A 130 11.16 -5.71 -5.08
CA ILE A 130 11.22 -6.14 -3.68
C ILE A 130 9.89 -5.81 -3.05
N ASN A 131 8.99 -6.80 -3.03
CA ASN A 131 7.72 -6.62 -2.35
C ASN A 131 7.98 -6.43 -0.85
N GLN A 132 7.35 -5.42 -0.25
CA GLN A 132 7.28 -5.33 1.20
C GLN A 132 6.61 -6.59 1.74
N VAL A 133 7.09 -7.08 2.88
CA VAL A 133 6.36 -8.09 3.64
C VAL A 133 5.03 -7.44 4.03
N GLN A 134 3.97 -7.80 3.32
CA GLN A 134 2.62 -7.41 3.70
C GLN A 134 2.40 -7.96 5.10
N LEU A 135 1.94 -7.11 6.02
CA LEU A 135 1.26 -7.61 7.19
C LEU A 135 0.21 -8.62 6.71
N LYS A 136 0.13 -9.77 7.37
CA LYS A 136 -1.23 -10.22 7.69
C LYS A 136 -1.78 -9.10 8.55
N GLU A 137 -2.67 -8.27 7.98
CA GLU A 137 -3.34 -7.19 8.70
C GLU A 137 -3.61 -7.63 10.14
N THR A 138 -3.18 -6.82 11.11
CA THR A 138 -3.54 -7.08 12.50
C THR A 138 -5.07 -7.19 12.56
N PRO A 139 -5.62 -8.14 13.34
CA PRO A 139 -7.05 -8.37 13.38
C PRO A 139 -7.85 -7.09 13.67
N GLU A 140 -7.25 -6.15 14.44
CA GLU A 140 -7.82 -4.85 14.81
C GLU A 140 -7.96 -3.86 13.65
N GLU A 141 -6.95 -3.76 12.78
CA GLU A 141 -6.96 -2.85 11.62
C GLU A 141 -7.89 -3.38 10.51
N ASN A 142 -8.00 -4.71 10.44
CA ASN A 142 -8.94 -5.42 9.60
C ASN A 142 -10.39 -5.21 10.03
N THR A 143 -10.67 -5.27 11.34
CA THR A 143 -12.01 -4.99 11.89
C THR A 143 -12.42 -3.55 11.60
N SER A 144 -11.55 -2.57 11.83
CA SER A 144 -11.91 -1.15 11.61
C SER A 144 -12.17 -0.83 10.13
N THR A 145 -11.34 -1.34 9.23
CA THR A 145 -11.53 -1.11 7.78
C THR A 145 -12.77 -1.85 7.25
N THR A 146 -13.03 -3.07 7.74
CA THR A 146 -14.23 -3.82 7.37
C THR A 146 -15.49 -3.15 7.91
N GLU A 147 -15.44 -2.61 9.13
CA GLU A 147 -16.54 -1.88 9.76
C GLU A 147 -16.93 -0.64 8.97
N CYS A 148 -15.95 0.19 8.56
CA CYS A 148 -16.23 1.37 7.72
C CYS A 148 -16.88 0.97 6.39
N VAL A 149 -16.41 -0.10 5.74
CA VAL A 149 -16.99 -0.58 4.48
C VAL A 149 -18.41 -1.13 4.68
N VAL A 150 -18.67 -1.82 5.79
CA VAL A 150 -20.00 -2.32 6.15
C VAL A 150 -20.96 -1.16 6.44
N GLN A 151 -20.49 -0.15 7.16
CA GLN A 151 -21.27 1.04 7.47
C GLN A 151 -21.63 1.84 6.21
N ASP A 152 -20.70 1.99 5.27
CA ASP A 152 -20.96 2.60 3.96
C ASP A 152 -22.04 1.83 3.18
N ARG A 153 -22.02 0.51 3.23
CA ARG A 153 -23.08 -0.31 2.61
C ARG A 153 -24.44 -0.08 3.28
N HIS A 154 -24.49 0.08 4.61
CA HIS A 154 -25.72 0.41 5.32
C HIS A 154 -26.29 1.75 4.85
N TYR A 155 -25.45 2.78 4.75
CA TYR A 155 -25.88 4.10 4.27
C TYR A 155 -26.35 4.08 2.82
N GLN A 156 -25.70 3.30 1.95
CA GLN A 156 -26.14 3.14 0.57
C GLN A 156 -27.50 2.44 0.45
N ILE A 157 -27.76 1.41 1.29
CA ILE A 157 -29.05 0.73 1.33
C ILE A 157 -30.13 1.67 1.84
N ASP A 158 -29.89 2.38 2.94
CA ASP A 158 -30.85 3.34 3.50
C ASP A 158 -31.23 4.42 2.47
N ALA A 159 -30.24 5.01 1.82
CA ALA A 159 -30.44 6.02 0.79
C ALA A 159 -31.22 5.48 -0.42
N ALA A 160 -31.01 4.23 -0.81
CA ALA A 160 -31.77 3.60 -1.89
C ALA A 160 -33.23 3.38 -1.49
N VAL A 161 -33.48 2.80 -0.31
CA VAL A 161 -34.85 2.57 0.20
C VAL A 161 -35.62 3.88 0.30
N VAL A 162 -35.04 4.92 0.92
CA VAL A 162 -35.70 6.23 1.06
C VAL A 162 -36.00 6.86 -0.30
N ARG A 163 -35.09 6.75 -1.28
CA ARG A 163 -35.29 7.29 -2.63
C ARG A 163 -36.43 6.59 -3.37
N ILE A 164 -36.50 5.26 -3.27
CA ILE A 164 -37.58 4.44 -3.86
C ILE A 164 -38.91 4.80 -3.21
N MET A 165 -38.98 4.76 -1.88
CA MET A 165 -40.20 5.05 -1.11
C MET A 165 -40.69 6.48 -1.31
N LYS A 166 -39.79 7.47 -1.37
CA LYS A 166 -40.15 8.87 -1.65
C LYS A 166 -40.82 9.05 -3.01
N THR A 167 -40.43 8.25 -4.01
CA THR A 167 -40.95 8.29 -5.38
C THR A 167 -42.26 7.51 -5.51
N ARG A 168 -42.33 6.30 -4.95
CA ARG A 168 -43.50 5.41 -5.06
C ARG A 168 -44.63 5.74 -4.08
N LYS A 169 -44.32 6.39 -2.96
CA LYS A 169 -45.20 6.71 -1.82
C LYS A 169 -45.77 5.50 -1.07
N THR A 170 -46.23 4.49 -1.79
CA THR A 170 -46.68 3.21 -1.26
C THR A 170 -46.06 2.07 -2.08
N LEU A 171 -45.56 1.02 -1.41
CA LEU A 171 -44.93 -0.11 -2.10
C LEU A 171 -45.01 -1.39 -1.26
N ALA A 172 -45.24 -2.53 -1.94
CA ALA A 172 -45.23 -3.84 -1.28
C ALA A 172 -43.79 -4.28 -0.95
N HIS A 173 -43.61 -5.02 0.15
CA HIS A 173 -42.31 -5.49 0.63
C HIS A 173 -41.48 -6.22 -0.43
N ALA A 174 -42.09 -7.16 -1.15
CA ALA A 174 -41.41 -7.92 -2.21
C ALA A 174 -40.92 -7.02 -3.36
N GLN A 175 -41.73 -6.02 -3.73
CA GLN A 175 -41.38 -5.06 -4.79
C GLN A 175 -40.28 -4.10 -4.34
N LEU A 176 -40.33 -3.63 -3.09
CA LEU A 176 -39.29 -2.78 -2.50
C LEU A 176 -37.94 -3.49 -2.50
N ILE A 177 -37.90 -4.75 -2.06
CA ILE A 177 -36.67 -5.55 -2.09
C ILE A 177 -36.14 -5.67 -3.52
N SER A 178 -37.00 -6.00 -4.49
CA SER A 178 -36.61 -6.12 -5.89
C SER A 178 -36.01 -4.82 -6.46
N GLU A 179 -36.65 -3.67 -6.21
CA GLU A 179 -36.14 -2.38 -6.67
C GLU A 179 -34.81 -1.98 -6.00
N VAL A 180 -34.64 -2.29 -4.71
CA VAL A 180 -33.36 -2.07 -3.99
C VAL A 180 -32.23 -2.90 -4.60
N PHE A 181 -32.48 -4.17 -4.90
CA PHE A 181 -31.51 -5.04 -5.58
C PHE A 181 -31.20 -4.57 -7.01
N ALA A 182 -32.18 -4.02 -7.72
CA ALA A 182 -31.96 -3.47 -9.05
C ALA A 182 -31.12 -2.18 -9.04
N GLN A 183 -31.25 -1.36 -7.98
CA GLN A 183 -30.56 -0.09 -7.87
C GLN A 183 -29.10 -0.23 -7.39
N LEU A 184 -28.81 -1.22 -6.53
CA LEU A 184 -27.49 -1.38 -5.91
C LEU A 184 -26.62 -2.38 -6.68
N LYS A 185 -25.45 -1.92 -7.16
CA LYS A 185 -24.52 -2.69 -8.01
C LYS A 185 -23.44 -3.45 -7.22
N PHE A 186 -23.78 -4.01 -6.06
CA PHE A 186 -22.86 -4.80 -5.23
C PHE A 186 -23.61 -5.97 -4.56
N PRO A 187 -22.91 -7.05 -4.16
CA PRO A 187 -23.57 -8.19 -3.53
C PRO A 187 -24.15 -7.81 -2.17
N ILE A 188 -25.46 -7.95 -2.03
CA ILE A 188 -26.22 -7.63 -0.81
C ILE A 188 -26.99 -8.87 -0.37
N SER A 189 -27.07 -9.10 0.95
CA SER A 189 -27.94 -10.15 1.51
C SER A 189 -29.35 -9.62 1.76
N THR A 190 -30.35 -10.46 1.53
CA THR A 190 -31.76 -10.14 1.82
C THR A 190 -31.99 -9.86 3.31
N SER A 191 -31.25 -10.53 4.19
CA SER A 191 -31.28 -10.28 5.64
C SER A 191 -30.87 -8.86 5.98
N LEU A 192 -29.79 -8.34 5.36
CA LEU A 192 -29.31 -6.99 5.62
C LEU A 192 -30.32 -5.93 5.19
N VAL A 193 -30.93 -6.07 4.01
CA VAL A 193 -31.97 -5.16 3.53
C VAL A 193 -33.17 -5.14 4.49
N LYS A 194 -33.59 -6.29 4.99
CA LYS A 194 -34.69 -6.38 5.98
C LYS A 194 -34.34 -5.63 7.28
N THR A 195 -33.14 -5.85 7.83
CA THR A 195 -32.69 -5.13 9.03
C THR A 195 -32.63 -3.61 8.80
N ARG A 196 -32.20 -3.16 7.61
CA ARG A 196 -32.21 -1.73 7.27
C ARG A 196 -33.63 -1.16 7.13
N ILE A 197 -34.57 -1.90 6.55
CA ILE A 197 -35.97 -1.48 6.48
C ILE A 197 -36.59 -1.34 7.88
N GLU A 198 -36.34 -2.28 8.79
CA GLU A 198 -36.82 -2.15 10.19
C GLU A 198 -36.21 -0.91 10.87
N SER A 199 -34.90 -0.65 10.67
CA SER A 199 -34.26 0.56 11.18
C SER A 199 -34.87 1.86 10.62
N LEU A 200 -35.37 1.86 9.38
CA LEU A 200 -36.06 3.00 8.78
C LEU A 200 -37.52 3.16 9.26
N LEU A 201 -38.18 2.06 9.64
CA LEU A 201 -39.49 2.10 10.31
C LEU A 201 -39.35 2.70 11.73
N GLU A 202 -38.34 2.26 12.49
CA GLU A 202 -38.06 2.78 13.84
C GLU A 202 -37.71 4.28 13.85
N ARG A 203 -37.05 4.76 12.77
CA ARG A 203 -36.70 6.17 12.58
C ARG A 203 -37.81 7.00 11.93
N GLU A 204 -39.01 6.44 11.76
CA GLU A 204 -40.20 7.10 11.21
C GLU A 204 -40.05 7.66 9.78
N TYR A 205 -39.12 7.12 8.97
CA TYR A 205 -39.01 7.48 7.54
C TYR A 205 -40.13 6.86 6.70
N MET A 206 -40.66 5.74 7.17
CA MET A 206 -41.73 4.96 6.55
C MET A 206 -42.52 4.25 7.65
N LYS A 207 -43.74 3.84 7.35
CA LYS A 207 -44.60 3.05 8.25
C LYS A 207 -45.23 1.88 7.49
N ARG A 208 -45.73 0.89 8.22
CA ARG A 208 -46.57 -0.16 7.64
C ARG A 208 -47.98 0.37 7.47
N SER A 209 -48.64 -0.01 6.38
CA SER A 209 -50.04 0.35 6.16
C SER A 209 -50.94 -0.28 7.22
N ALA A 210 -52.02 0.39 7.60
CA ALA A 210 -52.97 -0.09 8.61
C ALA A 210 -53.70 -1.35 8.16
N ASP A 211 -53.94 -1.49 6.85
CA ASP A 211 -54.71 -2.58 6.27
C ASP A 211 -53.86 -3.82 5.95
N ASN A 212 -52.56 -3.62 5.68
CA ASN A 212 -51.67 -4.71 5.26
C ASN A 212 -50.22 -4.48 5.71
N ALA A 213 -49.73 -5.37 6.57
CA ALA A 213 -48.37 -5.35 7.09
C ALA A 213 -47.27 -5.55 6.02
N ASN A 214 -47.64 -6.05 4.83
CA ASN A 214 -46.72 -6.22 3.69
C ASN A 214 -46.60 -4.99 2.80
N VAL A 215 -47.32 -3.90 3.10
CA VAL A 215 -47.29 -2.64 2.36
C VAL A 215 -46.66 -1.57 3.23
N TYR A 216 -45.69 -0.85 2.66
CA TYR A 216 -45.06 0.28 3.30
C TYR A 216 -45.57 1.60 2.72
N GLU A 217 -45.67 2.61 3.57
CA GLU A 217 -46.05 3.99 3.25
C GLU A 217 -44.92 4.93 3.67
N TYR A 218 -44.59 5.89 2.82
CA TYR A 218 -43.58 6.91 3.13
C TYR A 218 -44.15 8.01 4.03
N VAL A 219 -43.41 8.41 5.07
CA VAL A 219 -43.92 9.31 6.14
C VAL A 219 -43.18 10.66 6.18
N ALA A 220 -41.99 10.75 5.59
CA ALA A 220 -41.15 11.96 5.59
C ALA A 220 -41.40 12.93 4.40
#